data_AF-A0A5N6J5G5-F1
#
_entry.id   AF-A0A5N6J5G5-F1
#
_cell.length_a   1.000
_cell.length_b   1.000
_cell.length_c   1.000
_cell.angle_alpha   90.00
_cell.angle_beta   90.00
_cell.angle_gamma   90.00
#
_symmetry.space_group_name_H-M   'P 1'
#
loop_
_entity.id
_entity.type
_entity.pdbx_description
1 polymer ?
#
loop_
_entity_poly.entity_id
_entity_poly.type
_entity_poly.pdbx_seq_one_letter_code
_entity_poly.pdbx_strand_id
1 'polypeptide(L)'
;MEYVDGITMSQLSEEQKEVVNVELQQHLDTLHGINSKTIGGPSGIVIPPYRVMRQSSKDVWTCLSSETWDYVFCHNDISQQNVIVDSETLKIKALEGERDDVAELLQLLNLESTN
;
A
#
# COMPACT_ATOMS: atom_id res chain seq x y z
N MET A 1 2.33 17.56 1.20
CA MET A 1 1.53 16.60 0.42
C MET A 1 1.21 17.30 -0.89
N GLU A 2 1.67 16.74 -2.00
CA GLU A 2 1.42 17.25 -3.34
C GLU A 2 0.04 16.76 -3.81
N TYR A 3 -0.71 17.60 -4.50
CA TYR A 3 -1.99 17.19 -5.08
C TYR A 3 -1.72 16.38 -6.34
N VAL A 4 -2.22 15.14 -6.39
CA VAL A 4 -2.13 14.28 -7.57
C VAL A 4 -3.44 14.42 -8.35
N ASP A 5 -3.34 15.00 -9.54
CA ASP A 5 -4.47 15.12 -10.47
C ASP A 5 -4.80 13.76 -11.10
N GLY A 6 -6.09 13.41 -11.20
CA GLY A 6 -6.56 12.14 -11.76
C GLY A 6 -7.99 11.79 -11.32
N ILE A 7 -8.45 10.61 -11.72
CA ILE A 7 -9.74 10.04 -11.30
C ILE A 7 -9.53 8.77 -10.48
N THR A 8 -10.47 8.46 -9.60
CA THR A 8 -10.41 7.21 -8.84
C THR A 8 -10.76 6.03 -9.74
N MET A 9 -10.13 4.88 -9.52
CA MET A 9 -10.42 3.65 -10.28
C MET A 9 -11.91 3.25 -10.19
N SER A 10 -12.60 3.62 -9.11
CA SER A 10 -14.05 3.39 -8.96
C SER A 10 -14.92 4.10 -10.02
N GLN A 11 -14.39 5.13 -10.69
CA GLN A 11 -15.07 5.91 -11.73
C GLN A 11 -14.88 5.35 -13.14
N LEU A 12 -13.98 4.37 -13.31
CA LEU A 12 -13.68 3.74 -14.59
C LEU A 12 -14.77 2.73 -15.00
N SER A 13 -14.88 2.46 -16.31
CA SER A 13 -15.65 1.30 -16.80
C SER A 13 -14.98 0.00 -16.39
N GLU A 14 -15.71 -1.12 -16.44
CA GLU A 14 -15.12 -2.43 -16.09
C GLU A 14 -13.98 -2.83 -17.03
N GLU A 15 -14.08 -2.52 -18.33
CA GLU A 15 -13.01 -2.77 -19.30
C GLU A 15 -11.75 -1.94 -19.00
N GLN A 16 -11.93 -0.69 -18.56
CA GLN A 16 -10.81 0.16 -18.15
C GLN A 16 -10.19 -0.34 -16.85
N LYS A 17 -10.99 -0.84 -15.90
CA LYS A 17 -10.51 -1.44 -14.66
C LYS A 17 -9.65 -2.67 -14.93
N GLU A 18 -9.99 -3.49 -15.93
CA GLU A 18 -9.15 -4.63 -16.32
C GLU A 18 -7.74 -4.19 -16.74
N VAL A 19 -7.62 -3.09 -17.48
CA VAL A 19 -6.31 -2.51 -17.86
C VAL A 19 -5.53 -2.05 -16.63
N VAL A 20 -6.19 -1.29 -15.75
CA VAL A 20 -5.57 -0.78 -14.51
C VAL A 20 -5.17 -1.93 -13.56
N ASN A 21 -5.97 -3.00 -13.49
CA ASN A 21 -5.69 -4.16 -12.63
C ASN A 21 -4.37 -4.86 -12.97
N VAL A 22 -3.95 -4.85 -14.25
CA VAL A 22 -2.65 -5.43 -14.64
C VAL A 22 -1.51 -4.66 -13.97
N GLU A 23 -1.55 -3.33 -14.00
CA GLU A 23 -0.56 -2.49 -13.35
C GLU A 23 -0.68 -2.51 -11.83
N LEU A 24 -1.90 -2.53 -11.29
CA LEU A 24 -2.13 -2.64 -9.86
C LEU A 24 -1.56 -3.93 -9.29
N GLN A 25 -1.72 -5.05 -10.00
CA GLN A 25 -1.14 -6.33 -9.59
C GLN A 25 0.40 -6.28 -9.59
N GLN A 26 1.02 -5.61 -10.56
CA GLN A 26 2.48 -5.41 -10.56
C GLN A 26 2.94 -4.63 -9.32
N HIS A 27 2.24 -3.55 -8.96
CA HIS A 27 2.55 -2.81 -7.74
C HIS A 27 2.36 -3.65 -6.47
N LEU A 28 1.30 -4.46 -6.41
CA LEU A 28 1.09 -5.39 -5.29
C LEU A 28 2.20 -6.43 -5.19
N ASP A 29 2.65 -6.98 -6.32
CA ASP A 29 3.74 -7.95 -6.35
C ASP A 29 5.05 -7.31 -5.88
N THR A 30 5.34 -6.07 -6.28
CA THR A 30 6.48 -5.28 -5.79
C THR A 30 6.41 -5.09 -4.27
N LEU A 31 5.24 -4.68 -3.73
CA LEU A 31 5.07 -4.50 -2.29
C LEU A 31 5.22 -5.81 -1.52
N HIS A 32 4.67 -6.91 -2.04
CA HIS A 32 4.83 -8.22 -1.41
C HIS A 32 6.26 -8.78 -1.55
N GLY A 33 7.04 -8.31 -2.51
CA GLY A 33 8.48 -8.60 -2.61
C GLY A 33 9.29 -8.04 -1.45
N ILE A 34 8.81 -6.95 -0.83
CA ILE A 34 9.43 -6.33 0.35
C ILE A 34 9.10 -7.21 1.56
N ASN A 35 10.07 -8.05 1.91
CA ASN A 35 9.94 -8.99 3.01
C ASN A 35 10.71 -8.54 4.25
N SER A 36 10.27 -9.03 5.41
CA SER A 36 10.86 -8.77 6.71
C SER A 36 10.80 -10.00 7.61
N LYS A 37 11.76 -10.11 8.53
CA LYS A 37 11.70 -11.06 9.65
C LYS A 37 10.84 -10.54 10.80
N THR A 38 10.47 -9.26 10.80
CA THR A 38 9.72 -8.61 11.87
C THR A 38 8.49 -7.90 11.33
N ILE A 39 7.38 -7.93 12.08
CA ILE A 39 6.18 -7.17 11.73
C ILE A 39 6.34 -5.68 12.05
N GLY A 40 5.53 -4.87 11.42
CA GLY A 40 5.50 -3.42 11.61
C GLY A 40 5.87 -2.68 10.32
N GLY A 41 5.60 -1.38 10.31
CA GLY A 41 6.06 -0.52 9.23
C GLY A 41 7.59 -0.40 9.25
N PRO A 42 8.21 0.22 8.24
CA PRO A 42 9.65 0.42 8.18
C PRO A 42 10.27 1.19 9.39
N SER A 43 9.46 1.92 10.16
CA SER A 43 9.85 2.48 11.48
C SER A 43 9.89 1.46 12.64
N GLY A 44 9.47 0.22 12.41
CA GLY A 44 9.34 -0.85 13.41
C GLY A 44 8.08 -0.76 14.28
N ILE A 45 7.23 0.25 14.05
CA ILE A 45 5.97 0.43 14.79
C ILE A 45 4.92 -0.54 14.26
N VAL A 46 4.23 -1.22 15.18
CA VAL A 46 3.09 -2.08 14.87
C VAL A 46 1.81 -1.32 15.13
N ILE A 47 1.07 -1.03 14.07
CA ILE A 47 -0.29 -0.47 14.15
C ILE A 47 -1.27 -1.62 13.84
N PRO A 48 -2.05 -2.10 14.82
CA PRO A 48 -3.02 -3.16 14.57
C PRO A 48 -4.20 -2.65 13.75
N PRO A 49 -4.99 -3.56 13.15
CA PRO A 49 -6.27 -3.18 12.56
C PRO A 49 -7.15 -2.44 13.58
N TYR A 50 -7.85 -1.40 13.13
CA TYR A 50 -8.69 -0.55 13.99
C TYR A 50 -9.68 -1.33 14.87
N ARG A 51 -10.23 -2.44 14.36
CA ARG A 51 -11.12 -3.33 15.12
C ARG A 51 -10.44 -3.95 16.35
N VAL A 52 -9.15 -4.28 16.25
CA VAL A 52 -8.33 -4.81 17.35
C VAL A 52 -8.02 -3.70 18.35
N MET A 53 -7.63 -2.52 17.85
CA MET A 53 -7.39 -1.35 18.70
C MET A 53 -8.63 -0.97 19.52
N ARG A 54 -9.82 -0.97 18.91
CA ARG A 54 -11.09 -0.65 19.57
C ARG A 54 -11.49 -1.60 20.70
N GLN A 55 -11.00 -2.84 20.67
CA GLN A 55 -11.33 -3.87 21.64
C GLN A 55 -10.25 -4.03 22.72
N SER A 56 -9.14 -3.31 22.59
CA SER A 56 -7.99 -3.39 23.49
C SER A 56 -7.79 -2.06 24.21
N SER A 57 -7.35 -2.11 25.47
CA SER A 57 -6.84 -0.94 26.18
C SER A 57 -5.31 -0.80 26.03
N LYS A 58 -4.69 -1.53 25.09
CA LYS A 58 -3.26 -1.51 24.86
C LYS A 58 -2.89 -0.40 23.87
N ASP A 59 -2.05 0.51 24.33
CA ASP A 59 -1.47 1.57 23.50
C ASP A 59 -0.15 1.16 22.83
N VAL A 60 0.47 0.06 23.28
CA VAL A 60 1.73 -0.46 22.73
C VAL A 60 1.56 -1.90 22.28
N TRP A 61 2.03 -2.18 21.07
CA TRP A 61 1.95 -3.49 20.43
C TRP A 61 3.35 -4.05 20.20
N THR A 62 3.58 -5.25 20.68
CA THR A 62 4.88 -5.91 20.57
C THR A 62 5.14 -6.32 19.12
N CYS A 63 6.30 -5.93 18.60
CA CYS A 63 6.83 -6.43 17.34
C CYS A 63 7.12 -7.94 17.46
N LEU A 64 6.44 -8.74 16.64
CA LEU A 64 6.71 -10.16 16.48
C LEU A 64 7.82 -10.38 15.44
N SER A 65 8.62 -11.42 15.65
CA SER A 65 9.69 -11.83 14.75
C SER A 65 9.55 -13.29 14.32
N SER A 66 9.96 -13.60 13.09
CA SER A 66 10.12 -14.94 12.56
C SER A 66 11.61 -15.27 12.32
N GLU A 67 11.94 -16.56 12.28
CA GLU A 67 13.27 -17.05 11.89
C GLU A 67 13.52 -16.84 10.38
N THR A 68 12.44 -16.85 9.60
CA THR A 68 12.38 -16.69 8.15
C THR A 68 11.76 -15.35 7.75
N TRP A 69 11.91 -14.97 6.49
CA TRP A 69 11.42 -13.70 5.93
C TRP A 69 9.95 -13.83 5.49
N ASP A 70 9.07 -14.15 6.46
CA ASP A 70 7.69 -14.54 6.15
C ASP A 70 6.72 -13.36 6.12
N TYR A 71 7.14 -12.19 6.61
CA TYR A 71 6.30 -11.00 6.62
C TYR A 71 6.52 -10.19 5.36
N VAL A 72 5.44 -9.73 4.76
CA VAL A 72 5.45 -8.90 3.57
C VAL A 72 4.86 -7.52 3.88
N PHE A 73 5.27 -6.51 3.13
CA PHE A 73 4.69 -5.19 3.25
C PHE A 73 3.28 -5.14 2.65
N CYS A 74 2.32 -4.69 3.45
CA CYS A 74 0.92 -4.56 3.05
C CYS A 74 0.47 -3.11 3.29
N HIS A 75 -0.05 -2.46 2.25
CA HIS A 75 -0.66 -1.12 2.36
C HIS A 75 -1.96 -1.13 3.20
N ASN A 76 -2.57 -2.29 3.42
CA ASN A 76 -3.79 -2.49 4.21
C ASN A 76 -5.10 -1.86 3.68
N ASP A 77 -5.06 -0.94 2.71
CA ASP A 77 -6.26 -0.33 2.10
C ASP A 77 -6.06 0.10 0.64
N ILE A 78 -5.83 -0.86 -0.26
CA ILE A 78 -5.80 -0.63 -1.72
C ILE A 78 -7.20 -0.88 -2.28
N SER A 79 -8.14 0.00 -1.93
CA SER A 79 -9.50 0.00 -2.47
C SER A 79 -9.56 0.79 -3.79
N GLN A 80 -10.58 0.55 -4.62
CA GLN A 80 -10.75 1.28 -5.89
C GLN A 80 -10.89 2.80 -5.71
N GLN A 81 -11.25 3.25 -4.51
CA GLN A 81 -11.35 4.65 -4.13
C GLN A 81 -9.97 5.29 -3.92
N ASN A 82 -8.99 4.49 -3.54
CA ASN A 82 -7.63 4.92 -3.19
C ASN A 82 -6.65 4.77 -4.36
N VAL A 83 -7.09 4.24 -5.50
CA VAL A 83 -6.25 4.14 -6.71
C VAL A 83 -6.54 5.34 -7.61
N ILE A 84 -5.59 6.26 -7.72
CA ILE A 84 -5.68 7.45 -8.58
C ILE A 84 -5.06 7.12 -9.95
N VAL A 85 -5.86 7.31 -10.99
CA VAL A 85 -5.55 6.92 -12.36
C VAL A 85 -5.62 8.12 -13.29
N ASP A 86 -4.72 8.18 -14.25
CA ASP A 86 -4.80 9.08 -15.39
C ASP A 86 -5.96 8.67 -16.32
N SER A 87 -6.91 9.57 -16.56
CA SER A 87 -8.13 9.23 -17.32
C SER A 87 -7.89 8.97 -18.81
N GLU A 88 -6.80 9.46 -19.38
CA GLU A 88 -6.47 9.29 -20.80
C GLU A 88 -5.63 8.04 -21.04
N THR A 89 -4.64 7.80 -20.18
CA THR A 89 -3.65 6.72 -20.36
C THR A 89 -3.94 5.47 -19.53
N LEU A 90 -4.84 5.57 -18.54
CA LEU A 90 -5.14 4.53 -17.55
C LEU A 90 -3.94 4.12 -16.69
N LYS A 91 -2.91 4.98 -16.59
CA LYS A 91 -1.75 4.76 -15.71
C LYS A 91 -2.04 5.14 -14.27
N ILE A 92 -1.54 4.34 -13.32
CA ILE A 92 -1.67 4.64 -11.90
C ILE A 92 -0.72 5.78 -11.57
N LYS A 93 -1.27 6.87 -11.04
CA LYS A 93 -0.50 8.06 -10.63
C LYS A 93 -0.20 8.06 -9.14
N ALA A 94 -1.10 7.49 -8.33
CA ALA A 94 -0.91 7.37 -6.89
C ALA A 94 -1.78 6.26 -6.30
N LEU A 95 -1.31 5.73 -5.18
CA LEU A 95 -2.08 4.93 -4.23
C LEU A 95 -2.23 5.76 -2.95
N GLU A 96 -3.46 6.10 -2.59
CA GLU A 96 -3.77 6.83 -1.36
C GLU A 96 -3.85 5.87 -0.17
N GLY A 97 -3.25 6.26 0.94
CA GLY A 97 -3.30 5.57 2.22
C GLY A 97 -3.36 6.57 3.36
N GLU A 98 -3.52 6.08 4.59
CA GLU A 98 -3.35 6.95 5.75
C GLU A 98 -1.92 7.53 5.77
N ARG A 99 -1.79 8.77 6.27
CA ARG A 99 -0.63 9.66 6.07
C ARG A 99 0.75 9.06 6.39
N ASP A 100 0.80 8.01 7.18
CA ASP A 100 2.04 7.38 7.61
C ASP A 100 2.53 6.30 6.63
N ASP A 101 1.66 5.73 5.80
CA ASP A 101 2.02 4.65 4.85
C ASP A 101 2.47 5.18 3.47
N VAL A 102 1.86 6.28 2.98
CA VAL A 102 2.03 6.79 1.60
C VAL A 102 3.44 7.28 1.30
N ALA A 103 4.11 7.90 2.28
CA ALA A 103 5.46 8.43 2.09
C ALA A 103 6.53 7.34 1.98
N GLU A 104 6.36 6.22 2.70
CA GLU A 104 7.24 5.05 2.62
C GLU A 104 6.97 4.24 1.34
N LEU A 105 5.71 4.08 0.95
CA LEU A 105 5.30 3.40 -0.29
C LEU A 105 5.93 4.02 -1.55
N LEU A 106 5.88 5.35 -1.68
CA LEU A 106 6.49 6.03 -2.82
C LEU A 106 8.02 5.94 -2.81
N GLN A 107 8.67 5.87 -1.65
CA GLN A 107 10.12 5.65 -1.59
C GLN A 107 10.48 4.21 -1.99
N LEU A 108 9.72 3.22 -1.54
CA LEU A 108 9.94 1.81 -1.85
C LEU A 108 9.74 1.51 -3.35
N LEU A 109 8.67 2.03 -3.97
CA LEU A 109 8.42 1.87 -5.41
C LEU A 109 9.48 2.58 -6.27
N ASN A 110 10.00 3.72 -5.82
CA ASN A 110 11.06 4.45 -6.53
C ASN A 110 12.45 3.83 -6.35
N LEU A 111 12.71 3.10 -5.26
CA LEU A 111 13.98 2.38 -5.04
C LEU A 111 14.11 1.16 -5.97
N GLU A 112 13.02 0.44 -6.23
CA GLU A 112 13.02 -0.73 -7.11
C GLU A 112 13.09 -0.36 -8.61
N SER A 113 12.68 0.84 -8.99
CA SER A 113 12.79 1.33 -10.38
C SER A 113 14.24 1.64 -10.82
N THR A 114 15.22 1.51 -9.89
CA THR A 114 16.65 1.77 -10.10
C THR A 114 17.56 0.54 -10.01
N ASN A 115 16.99 -0.68 -9.88
CA ASN A 115 17.77 -1.94 -9.90
C ASN A 115 17.48 -2.79 -11.14
#